data_AF-A0A561SR16-F1
#
_entry.id   AF-A0A561SR16-F1
#
_cell.length_a   1.000
_cell.length_b   1.000
_cell.length_c   1.000
_cell.angle_alpha   90.00
_cell.angle_beta   90.00
_cell.angle_gamma   90.00
#
_symmetry.space_group_name_H-M   'P 1'
#
loop_
_entity.id
_entity.type
_entity.pdbx_description
1 polymer ?
#
loop_
_entity_poly.entity_id
_entity_poly.type
_entity_poly.pdbx_seq_one_letter_code
_entity_poly.pdbx_strand_id
1 'polypeptide(L)'
;MTDPMKNSGSESRDPEGPECAATSDQSDARARTATRLLLMYNLEVDSPVEPEDRPLSDVLEFGRLAEHVVAGGPLLPRVVREVSAVRTDLCTRLADPRMRRLAGTVVVVATPRRDVLLLLDVEVDVPQAADIAVILFETWRHRAEITLDGVGIEVWLRDRLPSGVDHDDGVQVKLGRNVHQCVFPGGELAARLIETAAHDDVPAELEEIVLRGTLETGGGGATLGVRRPDLLNKPSRCFVAHGRGVSVIAGWSAPLENSFALAALGVLNAVAAIHRVRRHAFDALELNETADLNSVAGARRLLSRLSHRLTELQLDLAFSVEAYADSILIPELVLDSYSSSLREVSALSDGIANTSRIVDKVVSAIRARRVLLDAASQEQDEARDKVFTTIVAVATVLALPPALLLAFFGANVPDIDPRRSIFDFGHYGGAYLLAWLPFVTIVVVAIVLRQRIRDRVPDVYTLDDGDEVLRTEPAGQVGRSDARWIVQLPRRRAGALWQPRPHRDQERHHAVRNGG
;
A
#
# COMPACT_ATOMS: atom_id res chain seq x y z
N MET A 1 97.82 -14.95 33.52
CA MET A 1 97.71 -14.77 34.99
C MET A 1 96.33 -14.22 35.27
N THR A 2 95.54 -14.99 36.04
CA THR A 2 94.34 -14.60 36.82
C THR A 2 93.13 -13.95 36.10
N ASP A 3 92.10 -14.77 35.86
CA ASP A 3 90.69 -14.44 36.13
C ASP A 3 90.51 -14.40 37.69
N PRO A 4 89.54 -13.72 38.35
CA PRO A 4 88.10 -13.78 38.02
C PRO A 4 87.17 -12.59 38.47
N MET A 5 85.87 -12.76 38.16
CA MET A 5 84.70 -12.50 39.03
C MET A 5 84.00 -11.12 39.13
N LYS A 6 82.72 -11.15 38.69
CA LYS A 6 81.47 -10.84 39.43
C LYS A 6 80.95 -9.39 39.60
N ASN A 7 79.85 -9.14 38.87
CA ASN A 7 78.45 -9.09 39.35
C ASN A 7 77.69 -7.73 39.42
N SER A 8 76.50 -7.80 38.77
CA SER A 8 75.16 -7.35 39.19
C SER A 8 74.78 -5.86 39.26
N GLY A 9 73.64 -5.56 38.61
CA GLY A 9 72.73 -4.43 38.88
C GLY A 9 72.18 -3.82 37.59
N SER A 10 71.25 -4.45 36.87
CA SER A 10 69.79 -4.23 36.98
C SER A 10 69.36 -2.76 36.99
N GLU A 11 68.94 -2.21 35.84
CA GLU A 11 67.69 -1.45 35.77
C GLU A 11 67.21 -1.35 34.31
N SER A 12 66.10 -2.05 34.06
CA SER A 12 65.25 -1.97 32.88
C SER A 12 64.59 -0.59 32.80
N ARG A 13 64.63 0.02 31.63
CA ARG A 13 63.58 0.92 31.13
C ARG A 13 63.71 1.02 29.62
N ASP A 14 63.04 0.09 28.94
CA ASP A 14 62.66 0.24 27.55
C ASP A 14 61.75 1.47 27.44
N PRO A 15 61.97 2.38 26.48
CA PRO A 15 60.91 3.29 26.06
C PRO A 15 59.96 2.48 25.18
N GLU A 16 58.78 2.18 25.73
CA GLU A 16 57.57 1.88 24.97
C GLU A 16 57.31 3.04 23.99
N GLY A 17 57.88 2.93 22.80
CA GLY A 17 57.35 3.61 21.63
C GLY A 17 55.99 2.97 21.30
N PRO A 18 54.96 3.75 20.97
CA PRO A 18 53.69 3.17 20.56
C PRO A 18 53.95 2.38 19.28
N GLU A 19 53.90 1.05 19.39
CA GLU A 19 53.59 0.18 18.28
C GLU A 19 52.31 0.73 17.65
N CYS A 20 52.45 1.38 16.49
CA CYS A 20 51.37 1.59 15.54
C CYS A 20 50.90 0.19 15.10
N ALA A 21 50.10 -0.44 15.95
CA ALA A 21 49.35 -1.62 15.65
C ALA A 21 48.30 -1.29 14.59
N ALA A 22 48.27 -2.13 13.55
CA ALA A 22 47.25 -2.23 12.51
C ALA A 22 47.02 -0.98 11.66
N THR A 23 47.76 -0.88 10.55
CA THR A 23 47.15 -0.39 9.31
C THR A 23 45.99 -1.32 8.99
N SER A 24 44.77 -0.92 9.38
CA SER A 24 43.54 -1.55 8.95
C SER A 24 43.56 -1.67 7.43
N ASP A 25 43.34 -2.87 6.92
CA ASP A 25 43.15 -3.16 5.50
C ASP A 25 41.93 -2.36 4.98
N GLN A 26 42.15 -1.09 4.60
CA GLN A 26 41.14 -0.13 4.12
C GLN A 26 40.68 -0.41 2.67
N SER A 27 40.88 -1.64 2.18
CA SER A 27 40.40 -2.01 0.86
C SER A 27 38.91 -2.37 0.94
N ASP A 28 38.09 -1.54 0.31
CA ASP A 28 36.67 -1.83 0.05
C ASP A 28 36.47 -3.03 -0.87
N ALA A 29 37.51 -3.42 -1.62
CA ALA A 29 37.47 -4.57 -2.50
C ALA A 29 37.93 -5.82 -1.76
N ARG A 30 37.07 -6.84 -1.72
CA ARG A 30 37.37 -8.14 -1.09
C ARG A 30 36.65 -9.27 -1.80
N ALA A 31 37.36 -10.37 -2.06
CA ALA A 31 36.77 -11.57 -2.65
C ALA A 31 36.17 -12.47 -1.54
N ARG A 32 34.96 -13.00 -1.80
CA ARG A 32 34.36 -14.06 -0.97
C ARG A 32 34.77 -15.44 -1.48
N THR A 33 34.84 -16.41 -0.58
CA THR A 33 35.03 -17.82 -0.94
C THR A 33 33.71 -18.48 -1.31
N ALA A 34 32.65 -18.24 -0.54
CA ALA A 34 31.30 -18.76 -0.78
C ALA A 34 30.34 -17.67 -1.24
N THR A 35 29.32 -18.06 -2.00
CA THR A 35 28.27 -17.15 -2.46
C THR A 35 27.28 -16.91 -1.32
N ARG A 36 26.99 -15.64 -1.03
CA ARG A 36 25.96 -15.24 -0.06
C ARG A 36 24.70 -14.79 -0.80
N LEU A 37 23.55 -15.28 -0.37
CA LEU A 37 22.24 -14.85 -0.85
C LEU A 37 21.51 -14.15 0.29
N LEU A 38 21.07 -12.92 0.05
CA LEU A 38 20.24 -12.17 0.96
C LEU A 38 18.87 -11.96 0.34
N LEU A 39 17.89 -12.69 0.84
CA LEU A 39 16.52 -12.71 0.34
C LEU A 39 15.67 -11.77 1.19
N MET A 40 15.11 -10.72 0.57
CA MET A 40 14.32 -9.70 1.25
C MET A 40 12.86 -9.82 0.86
N TYR A 41 11.99 -9.94 1.85
CA TYR A 41 10.55 -10.06 1.66
C TYR A 41 9.82 -9.00 2.48
N ASN A 42 8.84 -8.35 1.86
CA ASN A 42 7.84 -7.62 2.64
C ASN A 42 6.89 -8.60 3.33
N LEU A 43 6.50 -8.33 4.56
CA LEU A 43 5.49 -9.11 5.28
C LEU A 43 4.17 -8.35 5.33
N GLU A 44 3.07 -9.06 5.09
CA GLU A 44 1.71 -8.57 5.36
C GLU A 44 1.32 -9.10 6.74
N VAL A 45 1.22 -8.20 7.72
CA VAL A 45 0.88 -8.50 9.11
C VAL A 45 -0.40 -7.75 9.46
N ASP A 46 -1.38 -8.45 10.03
CA ASP A 46 -2.69 -7.86 10.35
C ASP A 46 -2.67 -6.94 11.59
N SER A 47 -1.60 -7.01 12.39
CA SER A 47 -1.40 -6.21 13.60
C SER A 47 -0.10 -5.40 13.51
N PRO A 48 -0.07 -4.15 13.99
CA PRO A 48 1.16 -3.38 14.05
C PRO A 48 2.18 -4.10 14.93
N VAL A 49 3.36 -4.35 14.36
CA VAL A 49 4.51 -4.87 15.11
C VAL A 49 5.26 -3.69 15.69
N GLU A 50 5.46 -3.68 17.01
CA GLU A 50 6.32 -2.70 17.65
C GLU A 50 7.79 -3.13 17.47
N PRO A 51 8.64 -2.30 16.85
CA PRO A 51 10.07 -2.59 16.78
C PRO A 51 10.68 -2.60 18.18
N GLU A 52 11.64 -3.50 18.42
CA GLU A 52 12.56 -3.31 19.53
C GLU A 52 13.40 -2.05 19.25
N ASP A 53 13.89 -1.37 20.29
CA ASP A 53 14.75 -0.18 20.13
C ASP A 53 16.18 -0.55 19.71
N ARG A 54 16.34 -1.64 18.94
CA ARG A 54 17.63 -2.15 18.49
C ARG A 54 17.95 -1.65 17.08
N PRO A 55 19.03 -0.87 16.88
CA PRO A 55 19.42 -0.39 15.57
C PRO A 55 19.93 -1.53 14.68
N LEU A 56 19.88 -1.32 13.36
CA LEU A 56 20.35 -2.31 12.39
C LEU A 56 21.87 -2.55 12.46
N SER A 57 22.63 -1.55 12.92
CA SER A 57 24.08 -1.62 13.12
C SER A 57 24.52 -2.66 14.15
N ASP A 58 23.61 -3.12 15.01
CA ASP A 58 23.91 -4.15 16.02
C ASP A 58 23.90 -5.56 15.42
N VAL A 59 23.29 -5.72 14.23
CA VAL A 59 23.09 -7.01 13.56
C VAL A 59 23.92 -7.12 12.30
N LEU A 60 23.96 -6.03 11.53
CA LEU A 60 24.70 -5.95 10.29
C LEU A 60 25.93 -5.06 10.50
N GLU A 61 27.09 -5.58 10.12
CA GLU A 61 28.32 -4.81 10.12
C GLU A 61 28.31 -3.83 8.94
N PHE A 62 28.49 -2.54 9.20
CA PHE A 62 28.55 -1.47 8.18
C PHE A 62 29.94 -0.84 8.07
N GLY A 63 30.92 -1.29 8.87
CA GLY A 63 32.30 -0.80 8.82
C GLY A 63 32.36 0.72 8.95
N ARG A 64 33.02 1.39 8.00
CA ARG A 64 33.13 2.86 8.00
C ARG A 64 31.80 3.61 7.91
N LEU A 65 30.73 2.94 7.46
CA LEU A 65 29.41 3.55 7.30
C LEU A 65 28.53 3.41 8.56
N ALA A 66 29.01 2.72 9.59
CA ALA A 66 28.24 2.48 10.81
C ALA A 66 27.77 3.78 11.49
N GLU A 67 28.62 4.81 11.55
CA GLU A 67 28.25 6.10 12.16
C GLU A 67 27.08 6.77 11.42
N HIS A 68 27.06 6.69 10.09
CA HIS A 68 25.95 7.21 9.28
C HIS A 68 24.66 6.43 9.50
N VAL A 69 24.75 5.09 9.60
CA VAL A 69 23.60 4.22 9.90
C VAL A 69 23.03 4.54 11.29
N VAL A 70 23.88 4.73 12.29
CA VAL A 70 23.45 5.09 13.65
C VAL A 70 22.80 6.48 13.66
N ALA A 71 23.40 7.47 13.00
CA ALA A 71 22.83 8.82 12.89
C ALA A 71 21.48 8.84 12.15
N GLY A 72 21.33 8.01 11.11
CA GLY A 72 20.09 7.83 10.35
C GLY A 72 19.05 6.94 11.06
N GLY A 73 19.35 6.40 12.24
CA GLY A 73 18.54 5.42 12.95
C GLY A 73 17.03 5.71 13.10
N PRO A 74 16.57 6.96 13.29
CA PRO A 74 15.12 7.27 13.33
C PRO A 74 14.39 7.07 12.00
N LEU A 75 15.12 7.03 10.88
CA LEU A 75 14.58 6.92 9.53
C LEU A 75 14.84 5.53 8.91
N LEU A 76 15.76 4.76 9.49
CA LEU A 76 16.09 3.41 9.05
C LEU A 76 15.24 2.33 9.74
N PRO A 77 15.06 1.15 9.12
CA PRO A 77 14.42 0.02 9.75
C PRO A 77 15.11 -0.40 11.05
N ARG A 78 14.31 -0.74 12.06
CA ARG A 78 14.74 -1.22 13.37
C ARG A 78 14.56 -2.72 13.46
N VAL A 79 15.43 -3.39 14.21
CA VAL A 79 15.37 -4.84 14.34
C VAL A 79 14.23 -5.20 15.29
N VAL A 80 13.36 -6.09 14.83
CA VAL A 80 12.29 -6.68 15.64
C VAL A 80 12.77 -8.00 16.23
N ARG A 81 13.46 -8.81 15.42
CA ARG A 81 13.95 -10.11 15.83
C ARG A 81 15.15 -10.50 14.98
N GLU A 82 16.12 -11.14 15.61
CA GLU A 82 17.20 -11.84 14.93
C GLU A 82 17.27 -13.27 15.46
N VAL A 83 17.41 -14.23 14.56
CA VAL A 83 17.71 -15.62 14.90
C VAL A 83 18.79 -16.12 13.95
N SER A 84 19.96 -16.42 14.51
CA SER A 84 21.10 -16.96 13.77
C SER A 84 21.07 -18.49 13.75
N ALA A 85 21.80 -19.09 12.81
CA ALA A 85 21.97 -20.54 12.68
C ALA A 85 20.64 -21.32 12.51
N VAL A 86 19.65 -20.70 11.87
CA VAL A 86 18.37 -21.33 11.55
C VAL A 86 18.56 -22.32 10.42
N ARG A 87 18.06 -23.54 10.59
CA ARG A 87 18.08 -24.53 9.51
C ARG A 87 17.01 -24.16 8.48
N THR A 88 17.45 -23.63 7.36
CA THR A 88 16.60 -23.11 6.30
C THR A 88 16.47 -24.15 5.20
N ASP A 89 15.26 -24.58 4.89
CA ASP A 89 14.93 -25.37 3.71
C ASP A 89 14.26 -24.42 2.69
N LEU A 90 15.01 -24.00 1.68
CA LEU A 90 14.57 -22.94 0.75
C LEU A 90 13.39 -23.38 -0.12
N CYS A 91 13.39 -24.62 -0.60
CA CYS A 91 12.26 -25.19 -1.33
C CYS A 91 12.46 -26.69 -1.52
N THR A 92 11.40 -27.47 -1.34
CA THR A 92 11.46 -28.92 -1.56
C THR A 92 11.66 -29.33 -3.02
N ARG A 93 11.46 -28.39 -3.95
CA ARG A 93 11.58 -28.58 -5.41
C ARG A 93 13.02 -28.45 -5.92
N LEU A 94 13.92 -27.90 -5.10
CA LEU A 94 15.35 -27.87 -5.42
C LEU A 94 15.87 -29.30 -5.46
N ALA A 95 16.42 -29.69 -6.61
CA ALA A 95 16.87 -31.05 -6.85
C ALA A 95 18.09 -31.43 -5.98
N ASP A 96 19.00 -30.49 -5.74
CA ASP A 96 20.18 -30.71 -4.90
C ASP A 96 19.89 -30.37 -3.42
N PRO A 97 20.03 -31.34 -2.50
CA PRO A 97 19.96 -31.11 -1.06
C PRO A 97 20.90 -30.01 -0.54
N ARG A 98 22.06 -29.78 -1.19
CA ARG A 98 23.03 -28.73 -0.83
C ARG A 98 22.52 -27.33 -1.13
N MET A 99 21.73 -27.18 -2.20
CA MET A 99 21.03 -25.93 -2.51
C MET A 99 19.79 -25.73 -1.64
N ARG A 100 19.26 -26.84 -1.10
CA ARG A 100 18.01 -26.87 -0.37
C ARG A 100 18.16 -26.54 1.11
N ARG A 101 19.11 -27.17 1.81
CA ARG A 101 19.26 -27.09 3.27
C ARG A 101 20.49 -26.27 3.65
N LEU A 102 20.25 -25.07 4.14
CA LEU A 102 21.29 -24.10 4.46
C LEU A 102 21.19 -23.69 5.92
N ALA A 103 22.32 -23.35 6.53
CA ALA A 103 22.31 -22.56 7.75
C ALA A 103 22.20 -21.10 7.35
N GLY A 104 21.28 -20.37 7.98
CA GLY A 104 21.06 -18.96 7.69
C GLY A 104 20.78 -18.14 8.92
N THR A 105 20.83 -16.83 8.74
CA THR A 105 20.38 -15.85 9.71
C THR A 105 19.08 -15.25 9.24
N VAL A 106 18.08 -15.23 10.12
CA VAL A 106 16.79 -14.61 9.88
C VAL A 106 16.74 -13.31 10.68
N VAL A 107 16.61 -12.19 9.98
CA VAL A 107 16.43 -10.87 10.60
C VAL A 107 15.08 -10.33 10.19
N VAL A 108 14.24 -10.02 11.16
CA VAL A 108 13.00 -9.30 10.96
C VAL A 108 13.23 -7.86 11.38
N VAL A 109 12.92 -6.93 10.48
CA VAL A 109 13.01 -5.50 10.75
C VAL A 109 11.65 -4.86 10.55
N ALA A 110 11.39 -3.78 11.28
CA ALA A 110 10.23 -2.94 11.06
C ALA A 110 10.69 -1.52 10.74
N THR A 111 10.09 -0.93 9.72
CA THR A 111 10.33 0.48 9.38
C THR A 111 9.72 1.38 10.48
N PRO A 112 10.13 2.65 10.58
CA PRO A 112 9.45 3.64 11.40
C PRO A 112 7.92 3.73 11.19
N ARG A 113 7.42 3.28 10.02
CA ARG A 113 5.99 3.19 9.69
C ARG A 113 5.35 1.86 10.09
N ARG A 114 6.10 0.98 10.76
CA ARG A 114 5.70 -0.36 11.21
C ARG A 114 5.47 -1.34 10.06
N ASP A 115 6.04 -1.07 8.88
CA ASP A 115 6.11 -2.08 7.82
C ASP A 115 7.16 -3.11 8.18
N VAL A 116 6.77 -4.38 8.16
CA VAL A 116 7.65 -5.47 8.58
C VAL A 116 8.30 -6.11 7.36
N LEU A 117 9.62 -6.23 7.40
CA LEU A 117 10.44 -6.82 6.36
C LEU A 117 11.21 -7.99 6.95
N LEU A 118 11.35 -9.05 6.15
CA LEU A 118 12.13 -10.23 6.46
C LEU A 118 13.39 -10.25 5.61
N LEU A 119 14.53 -10.41 6.25
CA LEU A 119 15.81 -10.69 5.63
C LEU A 119 16.21 -12.11 5.98
N LEU A 120 16.40 -12.94 4.95
CA LEU A 120 16.93 -14.29 5.07
C LEU A 120 18.31 -14.31 4.43
N ASP A 121 19.33 -14.39 5.27
CA ASP A 121 20.74 -14.40 4.88
C ASP A 121 21.28 -15.82 4.90
N VAL A 122 21.64 -16.36 3.74
CA VAL A 122 22.11 -17.74 3.59
C VAL A 122 23.39 -17.79 2.75
N GLU A 123 24.30 -18.68 3.12
CA GLU A 123 25.48 -18.97 2.30
C GLU A 123 25.26 -20.26 1.50
N VAL A 124 25.62 -20.22 0.22
CA VAL A 124 25.54 -21.34 -0.72
C VAL A 124 26.89 -21.57 -1.38
N ASP A 125 27.27 -22.83 -1.42
CA ASP A 125 28.46 -23.30 -2.12
C ASP A 125 28.05 -23.81 -3.51
N VAL A 126 27.71 -22.87 -4.40
CA VAL A 126 27.34 -23.14 -5.80
C VAL A 126 28.22 -22.33 -6.75
N PRO A 127 28.94 -22.98 -7.68
CA PRO A 127 29.86 -22.29 -8.58
C PRO A 127 29.20 -21.78 -9.88
N GLN A 128 27.97 -22.23 -10.18
CA GLN A 128 27.29 -21.94 -11.44
C GLN A 128 26.17 -20.90 -11.30
N ALA A 129 26.05 -20.04 -12.30
CA ALA A 129 25.01 -19.02 -12.38
C ALA A 129 23.59 -19.63 -12.47
N ALA A 130 23.44 -20.73 -13.22
CA ALA A 130 22.18 -21.45 -13.38
C ALA A 130 21.62 -21.96 -12.04
N ASP A 131 22.47 -22.53 -11.18
CA ASP A 131 22.07 -23.03 -9.86
C ASP A 131 21.53 -21.89 -8.98
N ILE A 132 22.21 -20.74 -8.99
CA ILE A 132 21.76 -19.55 -8.27
C ILE A 132 20.43 -19.06 -8.84
N ALA A 133 20.30 -18.99 -10.17
CA ALA A 133 19.08 -18.54 -10.82
C ALA A 133 17.87 -19.41 -10.45
N VAL A 134 18.04 -20.74 -10.37
CA VAL A 134 17.02 -21.68 -9.91
C VAL A 134 16.64 -21.42 -8.45
N ILE A 135 17.63 -21.23 -7.56
CA ILE A 135 17.36 -20.89 -6.15
C ILE A 135 16.56 -19.59 -6.06
N LEU A 136 16.96 -18.54 -6.79
CA LEU A 136 16.27 -17.25 -6.80
C LEU A 136 14.84 -17.36 -7.34
N PHE A 137 14.64 -18.16 -8.38
CA PHE A 137 13.32 -18.42 -8.97
C PHE A 137 12.39 -19.12 -7.98
N GLU A 138 12.83 -20.24 -7.39
CA GLU A 138 12.03 -21.02 -6.45
C GLU A 138 11.71 -20.20 -5.19
N THR A 139 12.68 -19.48 -4.64
CA THR A 139 12.49 -18.63 -3.45
C THR A 139 11.70 -17.35 -3.74
N TRP A 140 11.49 -16.98 -5.00
CA TRP A 140 10.59 -15.89 -5.40
C TRP A 140 9.15 -16.41 -5.64
N ARG A 141 9.03 -17.49 -6.44
CA ARG A 141 7.74 -18.04 -6.89
C ARG A 141 7.05 -18.86 -5.82
N HIS A 142 7.80 -19.71 -5.13
CA HIS A 142 7.37 -20.69 -4.13
C HIS A 142 7.78 -20.30 -2.71
N ARG A 143 7.93 -19.00 -2.44
CA ARG A 143 8.36 -18.47 -1.13
C ARG A 143 7.56 -18.94 0.08
N ALA A 144 6.27 -19.26 -0.09
CA ALA A 144 5.44 -19.82 0.99
C ALA A 144 5.81 -21.27 1.35
N GLU A 145 6.54 -21.98 0.48
CA GLU A 145 7.05 -23.33 0.72
C GLU A 145 8.40 -23.33 1.47
N ILE A 146 9.01 -22.16 1.74
CA ILE A 146 10.22 -22.04 2.56
C ILE A 146 9.91 -22.53 3.97
N THR A 147 10.79 -23.36 4.54
CA THR A 147 10.68 -23.78 5.94
C THR A 147 11.92 -23.39 6.74
N LEU A 148 11.69 -23.00 7.98
CA LEU A 148 12.69 -22.63 8.98
C LEU A 148 12.57 -23.61 10.15
N ASP A 149 13.66 -24.33 10.46
CA ASP A 149 13.69 -25.42 11.44
C ASP A 149 12.61 -26.49 11.19
N GLY A 150 12.25 -26.72 9.92
CA GLY A 150 11.22 -27.67 9.50
C GLY A 150 9.78 -27.16 9.64
N VAL A 151 9.59 -25.91 10.06
CA VAL A 151 8.28 -25.23 10.15
C VAL A 151 8.13 -24.26 8.99
N GLY A 152 6.94 -24.19 8.38
CA GLY A 152 6.69 -23.20 7.31
C GLY A 152 6.97 -21.77 7.77
N ILE A 153 7.61 -20.97 6.92
CA ILE A 153 8.14 -19.64 7.28
C ILE A 153 7.09 -18.71 7.90
N GLU A 154 5.86 -18.71 7.39
CA GLU A 154 4.77 -17.88 7.91
C GLU A 154 4.34 -18.30 9.33
N VAL A 155 4.34 -19.60 9.63
CA VAL A 155 4.03 -20.14 10.95
C VAL A 155 5.20 -19.87 11.91
N TRP A 156 6.43 -20.09 11.46
CA TRP A 156 7.63 -19.83 12.24
C TRP A 156 7.74 -18.37 12.66
N LEU A 157 7.37 -17.44 11.76
CA LEU A 157 7.36 -16.00 12.04
C LEU A 157 6.25 -15.60 13.00
N ARG A 158 5.04 -16.15 12.84
CA ARG A 158 3.91 -15.88 13.76
C ARG A 158 4.29 -16.14 15.22
N ASP A 159 4.97 -17.26 15.48
CA ASP A 159 5.33 -17.66 16.84
C ASP A 159 6.46 -16.80 17.45
N ARG A 160 7.12 -15.97 16.64
CA ARG A 160 8.35 -15.26 17.05
C ARG A 160 8.24 -13.74 16.97
N LEU A 161 7.23 -13.21 16.28
CA LEU A 161 6.95 -11.78 16.25
C LEU A 161 6.25 -11.35 17.54
N PRO A 162 6.64 -10.21 18.15
CA PRO A 162 5.94 -9.67 19.30
C PRO A 162 4.55 -9.21 18.88
N SER A 163 3.50 -9.80 19.46
CA SER A 163 2.13 -9.33 19.32
C SER A 163 1.93 -8.11 20.22
N GLY A 164 1.73 -6.92 19.64
CA GLY A 164 1.47 -5.69 20.41
C GLY A 164 0.09 -5.63 21.08
N VAL A 165 -0.71 -6.70 21.01
CA VAL A 165 -2.08 -6.74 21.54
C VAL A 165 -2.34 -8.12 22.17
N ASP A 166 -2.81 -8.11 23.42
CA ASP A 166 -3.22 -9.25 24.26
C ASP A 166 -4.45 -10.05 23.70
N HIS A 167 -4.71 -10.00 22.40
CA HIS A 167 -5.83 -10.72 21.80
C HIS A 167 -5.38 -12.11 21.35
N ASP A 168 -6.07 -13.12 21.91
CA ASP A 168 -5.98 -14.56 21.66
C ASP A 168 -6.22 -14.98 20.18
N ASP A 169 -6.56 -14.02 19.32
CA ASP A 169 -6.70 -14.21 17.87
C ASP A 169 -5.33 -14.00 17.20
N GLY A 170 -4.58 -15.10 17.06
CA GLY A 170 -3.21 -15.12 16.57
C GLY A 170 -2.93 -14.27 15.32
N VAL A 171 -1.80 -13.56 15.35
CA VAL A 171 -1.33 -12.68 14.26
C VAL A 171 -1.23 -13.46 12.95
N GLN A 172 -1.96 -13.07 11.90
CA GLN A 172 -1.68 -13.60 10.57
C GLN A 172 -0.47 -12.88 9.99
N VAL A 173 0.50 -13.68 9.55
CA VAL A 173 1.70 -13.23 8.85
C VAL A 173 1.68 -13.89 7.48
N LYS A 174 1.77 -13.10 6.42
CA LYS A 174 1.87 -13.59 5.04
C LYS A 174 3.07 -12.98 4.35
N LEU A 175 3.72 -13.76 3.49
CA LEU A 175 4.77 -13.22 2.62
C LEU A 175 4.14 -12.34 1.53
N GLY A 176 4.49 -11.07 1.57
CA GLY A 176 4.09 -10.06 0.60
C GLY A 176 4.57 -10.38 -0.82
N ARG A 177 4.10 -9.56 -1.77
CA ARG A 177 4.41 -9.72 -3.20
C ARG A 177 5.72 -9.06 -3.62
N ASN A 178 6.19 -8.10 -2.83
CA ASN A 178 7.41 -7.37 -3.14
C ASN A 178 8.59 -8.13 -2.57
N VAL A 179 9.54 -8.47 -3.45
CA VAL A 179 10.73 -9.27 -3.13
C VAL A 179 11.92 -8.66 -3.83
N HIS A 180 13.02 -8.52 -3.11
CA HIS A 180 14.32 -8.20 -3.69
C HIS A 180 15.34 -9.22 -3.19
N GLN A 181 16.25 -9.64 -4.06
CA GLN A 181 17.25 -10.65 -3.72
C GLN A 181 18.63 -10.13 -4.08
N CYS A 182 19.53 -10.06 -3.12
CA CYS A 182 20.93 -9.72 -3.36
C CYS A 182 21.76 -10.99 -3.42
N VAL A 183 22.55 -11.12 -4.48
CA VAL A 183 23.54 -12.17 -4.67
C VAL A 183 24.90 -11.53 -4.50
N PHE A 184 25.70 -12.09 -3.60
CA PHE A 184 27.10 -11.73 -3.40
C PHE A 184 27.95 -12.93 -3.82
N PRO A 185 28.34 -13.03 -5.11
CA PRO A 185 29.09 -14.18 -5.62
C PRO A 185 30.41 -14.37 -4.90
N GLY A 186 30.75 -15.62 -4.61
CA GLY A 186 32.08 -16.03 -4.16
C GLY A 186 32.83 -16.85 -5.22
N GLY A 187 34.11 -17.12 -4.95
CA GLY A 187 34.92 -18.07 -5.69
C GLY A 187 35.04 -17.77 -7.19
N GLU A 188 34.93 -18.82 -8.01
CA GLU A 188 35.10 -18.73 -9.46
C GLU A 188 34.02 -17.86 -10.14
N LEU A 189 32.77 -17.91 -9.65
CA LEU A 189 31.69 -17.10 -10.22
C LEU A 189 31.98 -15.60 -10.05
N ALA A 190 32.47 -15.19 -8.88
CA ALA A 190 32.89 -13.81 -8.65
C ALA A 190 34.00 -13.40 -9.61
N ALA A 191 35.01 -14.26 -9.80
CA ALA A 191 36.13 -14.00 -10.70
C ALA A 191 35.66 -13.80 -12.15
N ARG A 192 34.79 -14.68 -12.66
CA ARG A 192 34.22 -14.57 -14.02
C ARG A 192 33.43 -13.28 -14.21
N LEU A 193 32.55 -12.93 -13.27
CA LEU A 193 31.74 -11.70 -13.34
C LEU A 193 32.60 -10.43 -13.28
N ILE A 194 33.64 -10.42 -12.43
CA ILE A 194 34.58 -9.29 -12.31
C ILE A 194 35.44 -9.14 -13.59
N GLU A 195 35.85 -10.25 -14.20
CA GLU A 195 36.55 -10.22 -15.50
C GLU A 195 35.65 -9.63 -16.60
N THR A 196 34.35 -9.95 -16.55
CA THR A 196 33.40 -9.38 -17.52
C THR A 196 33.09 -7.90 -17.28
N ALA A 197 33.38 -7.36 -16.09
CA ALA A 197 33.23 -5.93 -15.81
C ALA A 197 34.03 -5.03 -16.77
N ALA A 198 35.06 -5.58 -17.42
CA ALA A 198 35.86 -4.88 -18.43
C ALA A 198 35.17 -4.75 -19.80
N HIS A 199 34.05 -5.45 -20.02
CA HIS A 199 33.35 -5.51 -21.30
C HIS A 199 31.99 -4.80 -21.23
N ASP A 200 31.58 -4.17 -22.34
CA ASP A 200 30.30 -3.47 -22.45
C ASP A 200 29.09 -4.42 -22.63
N ASP A 201 29.34 -5.66 -22.99
CA ASP A 201 28.30 -6.68 -23.14
C ASP A 201 27.86 -7.23 -21.77
N VAL A 202 26.57 -7.58 -21.66
CA VAL A 202 26.04 -8.26 -20.48
C VAL A 202 26.31 -9.76 -20.62
N PRO A 203 27.10 -10.38 -19.73
CA PRO A 203 27.32 -11.82 -19.77
C PRO A 203 26.02 -12.60 -19.58
N ALA A 204 25.88 -13.71 -20.31
CA ALA A 204 24.75 -14.62 -20.18
C ALA A 204 24.55 -15.12 -18.73
N GLU A 205 25.65 -15.37 -18.01
CA GLU A 205 25.61 -15.75 -16.58
C GLU A 205 24.96 -14.68 -15.70
N LEU A 206 25.21 -13.40 -15.98
CA LEU A 206 24.59 -12.30 -15.25
C LEU A 206 23.10 -12.19 -15.59
N GLU A 207 22.76 -12.26 -16.87
CA GLU A 207 21.37 -12.20 -17.33
C GLU A 207 20.56 -13.33 -16.71
N GLU A 208 21.10 -14.54 -16.68
CA GLU A 208 20.47 -15.71 -16.07
C GLU A 208 20.17 -15.51 -14.59
N ILE A 209 21.12 -14.98 -13.80
CA ILE A 209 20.91 -14.67 -12.38
C ILE A 209 19.87 -13.57 -12.20
N VAL A 210 20.01 -12.45 -12.91
CA VAL A 210 19.16 -11.26 -12.74
C VAL A 210 17.72 -11.53 -13.14
N LEU A 211 17.51 -12.32 -14.19
CA LEU A 211 16.19 -12.71 -14.67
C LEU A 211 15.60 -13.93 -13.95
N ARG A 212 16.39 -14.59 -13.10
CA ARG A 212 16.02 -15.84 -12.40
C ARG A 212 15.74 -16.98 -13.38
N GLY A 213 16.55 -17.08 -14.43
CA GLY A 213 16.46 -18.09 -15.47
C GLY A 213 16.94 -17.56 -16.82
N THR A 214 16.96 -18.43 -17.82
CA THR A 214 17.38 -18.07 -19.17
C THR A 214 16.20 -17.56 -19.99
N LEU A 215 16.46 -16.55 -20.81
CA LEU A 215 15.60 -16.21 -21.93
C LEU A 215 16.24 -16.75 -23.20
N GLU A 216 15.46 -17.47 -24.02
CA GLU A 216 15.88 -17.80 -25.38
C GLU A 216 15.82 -16.51 -26.23
N THR A 217 16.79 -15.61 -26.03
CA THR A 217 16.91 -14.39 -26.81
C THR A 217 17.42 -14.76 -28.20
N GLY A 218 16.49 -14.91 -29.14
CA GLY A 218 16.80 -15.01 -30.56
C GLY A 218 17.48 -13.74 -31.07
N GLY A 219 18.82 -13.71 -31.03
CA GLY A 219 19.67 -12.87 -31.89
C GLY A 219 19.57 -11.34 -31.80
N GLY A 220 18.86 -10.77 -30.82
CA GLY A 220 18.74 -9.32 -30.65
C GLY A 220 19.12 -8.91 -29.22
N GLY A 221 20.36 -8.46 -29.04
CA GLY A 221 20.98 -8.07 -27.76
C GLY A 221 20.40 -6.82 -27.08
N ALA A 222 19.07 -6.71 -26.99
CA ALA A 222 18.46 -5.78 -26.05
C ALA A 222 18.65 -6.36 -24.65
N THR A 223 19.58 -5.78 -23.89
CA THR A 223 19.80 -6.06 -22.47
C THR A 223 18.51 -5.83 -21.70
N LEU A 224 17.78 -6.90 -21.42
CA LEU A 224 16.42 -6.87 -20.85
C LEU A 224 16.45 -6.35 -19.41
N GLY A 225 16.46 -5.03 -19.24
CA GLY A 225 16.32 -4.35 -17.96
C GLY A 225 17.48 -4.54 -16.97
N VAL A 226 18.59 -5.13 -17.39
CA VAL A 226 19.82 -5.25 -16.58
C VAL A 226 20.58 -3.92 -16.64
N ARG A 227 20.88 -3.34 -15.48
CA ARG A 227 21.67 -2.12 -15.35
C ARG A 227 22.97 -2.38 -14.60
N ARG A 228 24.00 -1.63 -14.99
CA ARG A 228 25.33 -1.62 -14.37
C ARG A 228 25.69 -0.18 -14.04
N PRO A 229 25.66 0.23 -12.76
CA PRO A 229 26.00 1.60 -12.39
C PRO A 229 27.48 1.87 -12.65
N ASP A 230 27.79 2.95 -13.39
CA ASP A 230 29.14 3.22 -13.91
C ASP A 230 30.21 3.33 -12.80
N LEU A 231 29.86 3.91 -11.65
CA LEU A 231 30.79 4.16 -10.55
C LEU A 231 31.16 2.91 -9.73
N LEU A 232 30.46 1.79 -9.97
CA LEU A 232 30.54 0.58 -9.16
C LEU A 232 31.26 -0.58 -9.83
N ASN A 233 31.53 -0.44 -11.12
CA ASN A 233 32.17 -1.46 -11.93
C ASN A 233 33.62 -1.04 -12.16
N LYS A 234 34.53 -1.61 -11.37
CA LYS A 234 35.97 -1.39 -11.50
C LYS A 234 36.61 -2.62 -12.12
N PRO A 235 37.21 -2.52 -13.32
CA PRO A 235 37.82 -3.66 -13.99
C PRO A 235 38.75 -4.43 -13.06
N SER A 236 38.60 -5.76 -13.06
CA SER A 236 39.42 -6.69 -12.26
C SER A 236 39.32 -6.53 -10.73
N ARG A 237 38.37 -5.73 -10.21
CA ARG A 237 38.21 -5.55 -8.75
C ARG A 237 36.79 -5.76 -8.27
N CYS A 238 35.84 -5.04 -8.85
CA CYS A 238 34.48 -4.95 -8.32
C CYS A 238 33.46 -4.91 -9.45
N PHE A 239 32.31 -5.49 -9.20
CA PHE A 239 31.23 -5.57 -10.17
C PHE A 239 29.89 -5.40 -9.49
N VAL A 240 29.02 -4.56 -10.06
CA VAL A 240 27.64 -4.39 -9.61
C VAL A 240 26.72 -4.33 -10.80
N ALA A 241 25.74 -5.20 -10.79
CA ALA A 241 24.67 -5.23 -11.76
C ALA A 241 23.34 -5.53 -11.05
N HIS A 242 22.25 -5.03 -11.60
CA HIS A 242 20.94 -5.31 -11.04
C HIS A 242 19.85 -5.27 -12.10
N GLY A 243 18.78 -6.01 -11.82
CA GLY A 243 17.48 -5.82 -12.46
C GLY A 243 16.51 -5.18 -11.47
N ARG A 244 15.22 -5.41 -11.70
CA ARG A 244 14.15 -4.84 -10.86
C ARG A 244 14.02 -5.49 -9.48
N GLY A 245 14.39 -6.76 -9.34
CA GLY A 245 14.20 -7.53 -8.10
C GLY A 245 15.37 -8.41 -7.71
N VAL A 246 16.49 -8.33 -8.45
CA VAL A 246 17.72 -9.06 -8.17
C VAL A 246 18.89 -8.10 -8.33
N SER A 247 19.86 -8.15 -7.43
CA SER A 247 21.14 -7.44 -7.55
C SER A 247 22.29 -8.41 -7.37
N VAL A 248 23.29 -8.30 -8.23
CA VAL A 248 24.51 -9.11 -8.21
C VAL A 248 25.68 -8.17 -7.90
N ILE A 249 26.34 -8.39 -6.78
CA ILE A 249 27.38 -7.51 -6.24
C ILE A 249 28.60 -8.38 -5.92
N ALA A 250 29.69 -8.21 -6.66
CA ALA A 250 30.89 -9.02 -6.51
C ALA A 250 32.13 -8.15 -6.22
N GLY A 251 33.03 -8.69 -5.41
CA GLY A 251 34.34 -8.08 -5.12
C GLY A 251 34.31 -6.91 -4.15
N TRP A 252 33.20 -6.69 -3.43
CA TRP A 252 33.08 -5.68 -2.38
C TRP A 252 33.19 -6.32 -0.99
N SER A 253 33.61 -5.54 0.01
CA SER A 253 33.70 -5.99 1.41
C SER A 253 32.32 -6.22 2.02
N ALA A 254 32.22 -7.16 2.98
CA ALA A 254 30.95 -7.47 3.67
C ALA A 254 30.24 -6.23 4.26
N PRO A 255 30.94 -5.24 4.83
CA PRO A 255 30.33 -3.97 5.23
C PRO A 255 29.60 -3.21 4.10
N LEU A 256 30.20 -3.16 2.91
CA LEU A 256 29.58 -2.51 1.75
C LEU A 256 28.46 -3.38 1.16
N GLU A 257 28.60 -4.70 1.16
CA GLU A 257 27.51 -5.62 0.81
C GLU A 257 26.25 -5.35 1.64
N ASN A 258 26.39 -5.23 2.96
CA ASN A 258 25.29 -4.90 3.87
C ASN A 258 24.72 -3.50 3.61
N SER A 259 25.57 -2.55 3.19
CA SER A 259 25.14 -1.20 2.85
C SER A 259 24.35 -1.15 1.54
N PHE A 260 24.75 -1.91 0.51
CA PHE A 260 23.96 -2.10 -0.69
C PHE A 260 22.63 -2.80 -0.38
N ALA A 261 22.66 -3.79 0.51
CA ALA A 261 21.45 -4.46 0.97
C ALA A 261 20.48 -3.49 1.65
N LEU A 262 20.98 -2.59 2.49
CA LEU A 262 20.17 -1.54 3.12
C LEU A 262 19.56 -0.58 2.09
N ALA A 263 20.33 -0.16 1.07
CA ALA A 263 19.81 0.66 -0.02
C ALA A 263 18.71 -0.07 -0.81
N ALA A 264 18.91 -1.35 -1.11
CA ALA A 264 17.90 -2.19 -1.77
C ALA A 264 16.63 -2.35 -0.92
N LEU A 265 16.80 -2.51 0.40
CA LEU A 265 15.70 -2.58 1.37
C LEU A 265 14.87 -1.29 1.37
N GLY A 266 15.52 -0.12 1.30
CA GLY A 266 14.85 1.18 1.17
C GLY A 266 13.98 1.27 -0.09
N VAL A 267 14.52 0.86 -1.25
CA VAL A 267 13.77 0.83 -2.51
C VAL A 267 12.62 -0.19 -2.45
N LEU A 268 12.87 -1.38 -1.91
CA LEU A 268 11.85 -2.41 -1.72
C LEU A 268 10.68 -1.89 -0.87
N ASN A 269 10.99 -1.19 0.22
CA ASN A 269 10.00 -0.57 1.09
C ASN A 269 9.19 0.51 0.37
N ALA A 270 9.85 1.40 -0.38
CA ALA A 270 9.18 2.43 -1.17
C ALA A 270 8.21 1.83 -2.21
N VAL A 271 8.64 0.78 -2.94
CA VAL A 271 7.79 0.05 -3.89
C VAL A 271 6.61 -0.62 -3.16
N ALA A 272 6.85 -1.22 -2.00
CA ALA A 272 5.81 -1.84 -1.21
C ALA A 272 4.75 -0.82 -0.72
N ALA A 273 5.20 0.34 -0.26
CA ALA A 273 4.33 1.44 0.13
C ALA A 273 3.45 1.91 -1.04
N ILE A 274 4.02 2.12 -2.23
CA ILE A 274 3.25 2.51 -3.43
C ILE A 274 2.18 1.46 -3.76
N HIS A 275 2.53 0.17 -3.75
CA HIS A 275 1.56 -0.88 -4.04
C HIS A 275 0.44 -0.95 -3.00
N ARG A 276 0.74 -0.72 -1.73
CA ARG A 276 -0.26 -0.65 -0.66
C ARG A 276 -1.17 0.57 -0.83
N VAL A 277 -0.61 1.78 -1.00
CA VAL A 277 -1.38 3.01 -1.26
C VAL A 277 -2.30 2.81 -2.45
N ARG A 278 -1.80 2.21 -3.54
CA ARG A 278 -2.61 1.90 -4.72
C ARG A 278 -3.77 0.96 -4.41
N ARG A 279 -3.54 -0.14 -3.67
CA ARG A 279 -4.61 -1.07 -3.27
C ARG A 279 -5.67 -0.35 -2.44
N HIS A 280 -5.27 0.36 -1.39
CA HIS A 280 -6.20 1.09 -0.53
C HIS A 280 -6.97 2.19 -1.25
N ALA A 281 -6.35 2.85 -2.24
CA ALA A 281 -7.05 3.82 -3.08
C ALA A 281 -8.13 3.14 -3.94
N PHE A 282 -7.86 1.95 -4.50
CA PHE A 282 -8.88 1.16 -5.19
C PHE A 282 -9.99 0.70 -4.24
N ASP A 283 -9.65 0.18 -3.06
CA ASP A 283 -10.64 -0.22 -2.04
C ASP A 283 -11.54 0.97 -1.64
N ALA A 284 -10.99 2.19 -1.60
CA ALA A 284 -11.75 3.40 -1.31
C ALA A 284 -12.70 3.79 -2.45
N LEU A 285 -12.30 3.60 -3.72
CA LEU A 285 -13.17 3.82 -4.88
C LEU A 285 -14.31 2.80 -4.92
N GLU A 286 -14.00 1.52 -4.70
CA GLU A 286 -15.01 0.45 -4.66
C GLU A 286 -16.01 0.66 -3.52
N LEU A 287 -15.51 1.05 -2.34
CA LEU A 287 -16.36 1.38 -1.20
C LEU A 287 -17.27 2.59 -1.51
N ASN A 288 -16.80 3.55 -2.30
CA ASN A 288 -17.61 4.67 -2.75
C ASN A 288 -18.67 4.26 -3.78
N GLU A 289 -18.37 3.32 -4.68
CA GLU A 289 -19.33 2.81 -5.68
C GLU A 289 -20.43 1.93 -5.07
N THR A 290 -20.07 1.09 -4.09
CA THR A 290 -20.98 0.10 -3.48
C THR A 290 -21.80 0.65 -2.31
N ALA A 291 -21.47 1.83 -1.79
CA ALA A 291 -22.16 2.39 -0.63
C ALA A 291 -23.61 2.74 -0.96
N ASP A 292 -24.54 2.16 -0.21
CA ASP A 292 -25.94 2.56 -0.24
C ASP A 292 -26.13 3.88 0.54
N LEU A 293 -26.76 4.86 -0.13
CA LEU A 293 -26.81 6.25 0.28
C LEU A 293 -28.24 6.70 0.58
N ASN A 294 -29.09 5.75 0.93
CA ASN A 294 -30.47 5.95 1.36
C ASN A 294 -30.63 6.85 2.61
N SER A 295 -29.54 7.33 3.23
CA SER A 295 -29.60 8.33 4.29
C SER A 295 -28.43 9.34 4.27
N VAL A 296 -28.73 10.59 4.62
CA VAL A 296 -27.76 11.68 4.83
C VAL A 296 -26.72 11.30 5.89
N ALA A 297 -27.14 10.58 6.95
CA ALA A 297 -26.23 10.11 8.00
C ALA A 297 -25.25 9.03 7.48
N GLY A 298 -25.71 8.10 6.65
CA GLY A 298 -24.86 7.09 6.00
C GLY A 298 -23.83 7.73 5.06
N ALA A 299 -24.27 8.71 4.26
CA ALA A 299 -23.41 9.49 3.38
C ALA A 299 -22.33 10.29 4.15
N ARG A 300 -22.67 10.92 5.29
CA ARG A 300 -21.69 11.60 6.17
C ARG A 300 -20.65 10.63 6.74
N ARG A 301 -21.06 9.45 7.21
CA ARG A 301 -20.13 8.42 7.72
C ARG A 301 -19.21 7.90 6.63
N LEU A 302 -19.73 7.69 5.43
CA LEU A 302 -18.92 7.32 4.26
C LEU A 302 -17.88 8.41 3.96
N LEU A 303 -18.31 9.67 3.86
CA LEU A 303 -17.41 10.79 3.56
C LEU A 303 -16.31 10.94 4.61
N SER A 304 -16.64 10.76 5.89
CA SER A 304 -15.65 10.75 6.98
C SER A 304 -14.64 9.61 6.83
N ARG A 305 -15.09 8.40 6.51
CA ARG A 305 -14.20 7.24 6.29
C ARG A 305 -13.28 7.44 5.09
N LEU A 306 -13.83 7.92 3.97
CA LEU A 306 -13.04 8.20 2.76
C LEU A 306 -12.04 9.33 2.99
N SER A 307 -12.42 10.38 3.73
CA SER A 307 -11.51 11.49 4.05
C SER A 307 -10.37 11.04 4.96
N HIS A 308 -10.66 10.23 5.97
CA HIS A 308 -9.64 9.65 6.85
C HIS A 308 -8.65 8.78 6.05
N ARG A 309 -9.16 7.85 5.23
CA ARG A 309 -8.32 7.02 4.35
C ARG A 309 -7.49 7.87 3.39
N LEU A 310 -8.05 8.93 2.81
CA LEU A 310 -7.31 9.83 1.94
C LEU A 310 -6.14 10.49 2.66
N THR A 311 -6.35 10.98 3.90
CA THR A 311 -5.28 11.56 4.71
C THR A 311 -4.18 10.54 4.98
N GLU A 312 -4.53 9.29 5.31
CA GLU A 312 -3.56 8.21 5.48
C GLU A 312 -2.78 7.94 4.18
N LEU A 313 -3.45 7.85 3.03
CA LEU A 313 -2.79 7.63 1.74
C LEU A 313 -1.82 8.76 1.35
N GLN A 314 -2.19 10.01 1.63
CA GLN A 314 -1.33 11.17 1.36
C GLN A 314 -0.10 11.18 2.27
N LEU A 315 -0.29 10.87 3.56
CA LEU A 315 0.82 10.72 4.51
C LEU A 315 1.74 9.56 4.12
N ASP A 316 1.18 8.42 3.73
CA ASP A 316 1.94 7.25 3.30
C ASP A 316 2.77 7.54 2.07
N LEU A 317 2.21 8.23 1.08
CA LEU A 317 2.92 8.60 -0.14
C LEU A 317 4.00 9.64 0.12
N ALA A 318 3.73 10.67 0.92
CA ALA A 318 4.71 11.70 1.26
C ALA A 318 5.88 11.13 2.08
N PHE A 319 5.59 10.40 3.17
CA PHE A 319 6.65 9.95 4.07
C PHE A 319 7.34 8.66 3.62
N SER A 320 6.61 7.69 3.07
CA SER A 320 7.18 6.35 2.80
C SER A 320 7.91 6.27 1.47
N VAL A 321 7.65 7.20 0.57
CA VAL A 321 8.37 7.29 -0.69
C VAL A 321 9.52 8.27 -0.56
N GLU A 322 9.28 9.49 -0.08
CA GLU A 322 10.33 10.52 -0.01
C GLU A 322 11.43 10.15 0.98
N ALA A 323 11.09 9.70 2.20
CA ALA A 323 12.10 9.41 3.23
C ALA A 323 12.96 8.17 2.95
N TYR A 324 12.44 7.19 2.18
CA TYR A 324 13.16 5.94 1.89
C TYR A 324 13.75 5.91 0.48
N ALA A 325 13.19 6.69 -0.46
CA ALA A 325 13.77 6.84 -1.77
C ALA A 325 14.94 7.81 -1.73
N ASP A 326 14.93 8.86 -0.90
CA ASP A 326 16.05 9.80 -0.88
C ASP A 326 17.22 9.23 -0.06
N SER A 327 18.35 8.97 -0.72
CA SER A 327 19.59 8.37 -0.18
C SER A 327 20.30 9.24 0.86
N ILE A 328 19.63 10.26 1.39
CA ILE A 328 20.17 11.33 2.24
C ILE A 328 20.83 10.77 3.53
N LEU A 329 20.49 9.54 3.93
CA LEU A 329 20.93 8.96 5.21
C LEU A 329 22.40 8.50 5.22
N ILE A 330 22.98 8.14 4.07
CA ILE A 330 24.37 7.70 4.00
C ILE A 330 25.03 8.43 2.82
N PRO A 331 25.81 9.49 3.07
CA PRO A 331 26.40 10.33 2.02
C PRO A 331 27.61 9.65 1.37
N GLU A 332 27.41 8.46 0.80
CA GLU A 332 28.44 7.67 0.12
C GLU A 332 28.11 7.55 -1.36
N LEU A 333 29.01 8.04 -2.23
CA LEU A 333 28.83 8.08 -3.68
C LEU A 333 28.50 6.71 -4.29
N VAL A 334 29.11 5.66 -3.75
CA VAL A 334 28.91 4.26 -4.15
C VAL A 334 27.45 3.83 -3.92
N LEU A 335 26.89 4.14 -2.74
CA LEU A 335 25.49 3.81 -2.44
C LEU A 335 24.51 4.68 -3.19
N ASP A 336 24.86 5.95 -3.40
CA ASP A 336 24.00 6.86 -4.15
C ASP A 336 23.87 6.41 -5.61
N SER A 337 24.98 6.06 -6.26
CA SER A 337 24.99 5.51 -7.62
C SER A 337 24.15 4.22 -7.74
N TYR A 338 24.31 3.29 -6.79
CA TYR A 338 23.52 2.06 -6.75
C TYR A 338 22.02 2.35 -6.56
N SER A 339 21.68 3.12 -5.53
CA SER A 339 20.29 3.40 -5.16
C SER A 339 19.56 4.21 -6.23
N SER A 340 20.22 5.16 -6.88
CA SER A 340 19.66 5.94 -8.00
C SER A 340 19.35 5.03 -9.19
N SER A 341 20.32 4.19 -9.59
CA SER A 341 20.12 3.24 -10.70
C SER A 341 19.00 2.23 -10.38
N LEU A 342 18.95 1.71 -9.14
CA LEU A 342 17.90 0.80 -8.72
C LEU A 342 16.52 1.46 -8.71
N ARG A 343 16.41 2.69 -8.21
CA ARG A 343 15.16 3.48 -8.23
C ARG A 343 14.61 3.66 -9.65
N GLU A 344 15.49 3.91 -10.62
CA GLU A 344 15.13 4.05 -12.03
C GLU A 344 14.54 2.74 -12.60
N VAL A 345 15.21 1.60 -12.38
CA VAL A 345 14.75 0.29 -12.89
C VAL A 345 13.50 -0.21 -12.17
N SER A 346 13.31 0.15 -10.91
CA SER A 346 12.08 -0.14 -10.18
C SER A 346 10.87 0.64 -10.72
N ALA A 347 11.07 1.57 -11.67
CA ALA A 347 10.04 2.47 -12.19
C ALA A 347 9.30 3.20 -11.06
N LEU A 348 10.04 3.57 -10.01
CA LEU A 348 9.46 4.15 -8.80
C LEU A 348 8.72 5.45 -9.14
N SER A 349 9.33 6.32 -9.95
CA SER A 349 8.75 7.59 -10.41
C SER A 349 7.44 7.40 -11.16
N ASP A 350 7.37 6.46 -12.10
CA ASP A 350 6.14 6.13 -12.83
C ASP A 350 5.09 5.52 -11.90
N GLY A 351 5.53 4.69 -10.96
CA GLY A 351 4.72 4.10 -9.91
C GLY A 351 4.05 5.14 -9.03
N ILE A 352 4.79 6.17 -8.61
CA ILE A 352 4.30 7.33 -7.84
C ILE A 352 3.31 8.11 -8.68
N ALA A 353 3.69 8.54 -9.89
CA ALA A 353 2.85 9.37 -10.76
C ALA A 353 1.51 8.68 -11.10
N ASN A 354 1.52 7.38 -11.35
CA ASN A 354 0.28 6.62 -11.56
C ASN A 354 -0.56 6.50 -10.29
N THR A 355 0.07 6.31 -9.13
CA THR A 355 -0.65 6.16 -7.86
C THR A 355 -1.25 7.50 -7.41
N SER A 356 -0.54 8.62 -7.56
CA SER A 356 -1.07 9.96 -7.32
C SER A 356 -2.30 10.25 -8.18
N ARG A 357 -2.28 9.86 -9.47
CA ARG A 357 -3.48 9.97 -10.34
C ARG A 357 -4.68 9.17 -9.84
N ILE A 358 -4.47 8.02 -9.18
CA ILE A 358 -5.56 7.23 -8.59
C ILE A 358 -6.06 7.92 -7.31
N VAL A 359 -5.17 8.44 -6.48
CA VAL A 359 -5.53 9.23 -5.29
C VAL A 359 -6.31 10.49 -5.68
N ASP A 360 -5.94 11.19 -6.74
CA ASP A 360 -6.68 12.35 -7.27
C ASP A 360 -8.10 11.98 -7.71
N LYS A 361 -8.31 10.77 -8.23
CA LYS A 361 -9.65 10.25 -8.53
C LYS A 361 -10.46 10.04 -7.26
N VAL A 362 -9.85 9.52 -6.18
CA VAL A 362 -10.50 9.40 -4.87
C VAL A 362 -10.88 10.78 -4.33
N VAL A 363 -9.98 11.77 -4.39
CA VAL A 363 -10.27 13.17 -4.01
C VAL A 363 -11.46 13.72 -4.80
N SER A 364 -11.47 13.48 -6.11
CA SER A 364 -12.55 13.94 -6.99
C SER A 364 -13.89 13.28 -6.64
N ALA A 365 -13.88 11.97 -6.37
CA ALA A 365 -15.07 11.23 -5.94
C ALA A 365 -15.61 11.75 -4.59
N ILE A 366 -14.73 11.99 -3.61
CA ILE A 366 -15.08 12.60 -2.31
C ILE A 366 -15.72 13.99 -2.51
N ARG A 367 -15.14 14.83 -3.37
CA ARG A 367 -15.68 16.17 -3.68
C ARG A 367 -17.06 16.10 -4.32
N ALA A 368 -17.23 15.25 -5.34
CA ALA A 368 -18.53 15.05 -5.99
C ALA A 368 -19.58 14.56 -4.99
N ARG A 369 -19.20 13.64 -4.10
CA ARG A 369 -20.09 13.12 -3.05
C ARG A 369 -20.49 14.19 -2.03
N ARG A 370 -19.56 15.06 -1.66
CA ARG A 370 -19.84 16.18 -0.75
C ARG A 370 -20.86 17.14 -1.33
N VAL A 371 -20.75 17.49 -2.62
CA VAL A 371 -21.73 18.36 -3.30
C VAL A 371 -23.13 17.74 -3.27
N LEU A 372 -23.25 16.43 -3.56
CA LEU A 372 -24.53 15.72 -3.49
C LEU A 372 -25.10 15.69 -2.07
N LEU A 373 -24.24 15.53 -1.06
CA LEU A 373 -24.64 15.54 0.34
C LEU A 373 -25.12 16.92 0.80
N ASP A 374 -24.42 17.98 0.39
CA ASP A 374 -24.81 19.36 0.73
C ASP A 374 -26.17 19.69 0.10
N ALA A 375 -26.41 19.27 -1.15
CA ALA A 375 -27.71 19.41 -1.81
C ALA A 375 -28.83 18.62 -1.08
N ALA A 376 -28.59 17.35 -0.73
CA ALA A 376 -29.57 16.54 0.00
C ALA A 376 -29.86 17.06 1.41
N SER A 377 -28.85 17.62 2.10
CA SER A 377 -29.03 18.27 3.40
C SER A 377 -29.90 19.52 3.26
N GLN A 378 -29.64 20.33 2.23
CA GLN A 378 -30.42 21.52 1.95
C GLN A 378 -31.88 21.18 1.64
N GLU A 379 -32.15 20.15 0.84
CA GLU A 379 -33.53 19.69 0.58
C GLU A 379 -34.25 19.24 1.85
N GLN A 380 -33.54 18.56 2.76
CA GLN A 380 -34.12 18.13 4.03
C GLN A 380 -34.42 19.32 4.94
N ASP A 381 -33.53 20.31 5.00
CA ASP A 381 -33.72 21.53 5.78
C ASP A 381 -34.87 22.36 5.19
N GLU A 382 -34.95 22.52 3.87
CA GLU A 382 -36.09 23.17 3.21
C GLU A 382 -37.42 22.43 3.46
N ALA A 383 -37.42 21.10 3.47
CA ALA A 383 -38.61 20.31 3.77
C ALA A 383 -39.06 20.52 5.23
N ARG A 384 -38.11 20.55 6.17
CA ARG A 384 -38.39 20.86 7.57
C ARG A 384 -38.92 22.28 7.72
N ASP A 385 -38.29 23.26 7.10
CA ASP A 385 -38.73 24.65 7.14
C ASP A 385 -40.13 24.82 6.57
N LYS A 386 -40.45 24.11 5.47
CA LYS A 386 -41.82 24.07 4.92
C LYS A 386 -42.82 23.49 5.93
N VAL A 387 -42.47 22.41 6.61
CA VAL A 387 -43.34 21.80 7.64
C VAL A 387 -43.49 22.72 8.84
N PHE A 388 -42.41 23.30 9.36
CA PHE A 388 -42.45 24.26 10.47
C PHE A 388 -43.27 25.50 10.10
N THR A 389 -43.05 26.08 8.93
CA THR A 389 -43.83 27.21 8.42
C THR A 389 -45.31 26.85 8.33
N THR A 390 -45.62 25.65 7.84
CA THR A 390 -47.01 25.15 7.76
C THR A 390 -47.63 24.98 9.15
N ILE A 391 -46.91 24.41 10.12
CA ILE A 391 -47.37 24.25 11.50
C ILE A 391 -47.61 25.61 12.15
N VAL A 392 -46.67 26.56 12.01
CA VAL A 392 -46.78 27.92 12.54
C VAL A 392 -47.98 28.64 11.92
N ALA A 393 -48.18 28.50 10.60
CA ALA A 393 -49.35 29.06 9.92
C ALA A 393 -50.66 28.47 10.50
N VAL A 394 -50.74 27.15 10.64
CA VAL A 394 -51.93 26.48 11.21
C VAL A 394 -52.18 26.90 12.66
N ALA A 395 -51.14 26.96 13.50
CA ALA A 395 -51.23 27.39 14.90
C ALA A 395 -51.71 28.86 15.01
N THR A 396 -51.21 29.74 14.14
CA THR A 396 -51.63 31.15 14.11
C THR A 396 -53.10 31.28 13.75
N VAL A 397 -53.58 30.53 12.75
CA VAL A 397 -55.00 30.54 12.35
C VAL A 397 -55.89 29.98 13.47
N LEU A 398 -55.43 28.97 14.22
CA LEU A 398 -56.14 28.39 15.36
C LEU A 398 -56.19 29.29 16.61
N ALA A 399 -55.23 30.18 16.79
CA ALA A 399 -55.19 31.10 17.94
C ALA A 399 -56.12 32.31 17.80
N LEU A 400 -56.54 32.63 16.57
CA LEU A 400 -57.36 33.81 16.27
C LEU A 400 -58.79 33.74 16.86
N PRO A 401 -59.54 32.63 16.76
CA PRO A 401 -60.90 32.56 17.29
C PRO A 401 -60.99 32.72 18.82
N PRO A 402 -60.13 32.07 19.63
CA PRO A 402 -60.09 32.33 21.07
C PRO A 402 -59.76 33.79 21.40
N ALA A 403 -58.81 34.41 20.68
CA ALA A 403 -58.47 35.81 20.89
C ALA A 403 -59.64 36.77 20.55
N LEU A 404 -60.38 36.49 19.47
CA LEU A 404 -61.59 37.22 19.09
C LEU A 404 -62.72 37.03 20.11
N LEU A 405 -62.91 35.81 20.61
CA LEU A 405 -63.89 35.53 21.67
C LEU A 405 -63.52 36.25 22.97
N LEU A 406 -62.24 36.21 23.36
CA LEU A 406 -61.75 36.91 24.54
C LEU A 406 -61.90 38.44 24.39
N ALA A 407 -61.65 38.98 23.19
CA ALA A 407 -61.89 40.39 22.88
C ALA A 407 -63.38 40.75 22.91
N PHE A 408 -64.26 39.88 22.41
CA PHE A 408 -65.71 40.06 22.46
C PHE A 408 -66.24 40.08 23.90
N PHE A 409 -65.74 39.17 24.76
CA PHE A 409 -66.13 39.15 26.17
C PHE A 409 -65.43 40.22 27.03
N GLY A 410 -64.26 40.72 26.60
CA GLY A 410 -63.50 41.76 27.29
C GLY A 410 -63.94 43.19 26.93
N ALA A 411 -64.45 43.40 25.70
CA ALA A 411 -65.19 44.60 25.38
C ALA A 411 -66.51 44.54 26.13
N ASN A 412 -66.72 45.43 27.11
CA ASN A 412 -67.96 45.55 27.87
C ASN A 412 -69.14 45.96 26.94
N VAL A 413 -69.60 45.05 26.09
CA VAL A 413 -70.78 45.23 25.26
C VAL A 413 -72.00 45.16 26.18
N PRO A 414 -72.98 46.09 26.08
CA PRO A 414 -74.15 46.15 26.96
C PRO A 414 -75.02 44.89 27.02
N ASP A 415 -74.82 43.94 26.10
CA ASP A 415 -75.57 42.69 25.97
C ASP A 415 -74.94 41.49 26.73
N ILE A 416 -73.90 41.70 27.54
CA ILE A 416 -73.30 40.63 28.35
C ILE A 416 -73.89 40.68 29.77
N ASP A 417 -74.81 39.77 30.09
CA ASP A 417 -75.46 39.67 31.40
C ASP A 417 -74.45 39.17 32.47
N PRO A 418 -74.05 39.99 33.45
CA PRO A 418 -73.04 39.63 34.45
C PRO A 418 -73.49 38.52 35.41
N ARG A 419 -74.75 38.08 35.35
CA ARG A 419 -75.29 36.99 36.19
C ARG A 419 -75.27 35.62 35.52
N ARG A 420 -74.83 35.52 34.26
CA ARG A 420 -74.81 34.26 33.51
C ARG A 420 -73.38 33.80 33.23
N SER A 421 -73.21 32.47 33.20
CA SER A 421 -71.92 31.85 32.89
C SER A 421 -71.59 32.02 31.40
N ILE A 422 -70.32 32.27 31.13
CA ILE A 422 -69.72 32.45 29.79
C ILE A 422 -69.89 31.19 28.91
N PHE A 423 -70.23 30.05 29.53
CA PHE A 423 -70.45 28.75 28.90
C PHE A 423 -71.93 28.43 28.61
N ASP A 424 -72.86 29.40 28.75
CA ASP A 424 -74.26 29.18 28.39
C ASP A 424 -74.44 29.18 26.85
N PHE A 425 -74.22 28.00 26.26
CA PHE A 425 -74.31 27.76 24.81
C PHE A 425 -75.71 28.08 24.24
N GLY A 426 -76.76 28.11 25.07
CA GLY A 426 -78.11 28.45 24.64
C GLY A 426 -78.29 29.93 24.29
N HIS A 427 -77.55 30.84 24.93
CA HIS A 427 -77.65 32.28 24.72
C HIS A 427 -76.51 32.83 23.85
N TYR A 428 -75.27 32.38 24.11
CA TYR A 428 -74.08 32.85 23.38
C TYR A 428 -73.71 31.99 22.17
N GLY A 429 -74.45 30.91 21.89
CA GLY A 429 -74.15 29.97 20.80
C GLY A 429 -74.03 30.63 19.41
N GLY A 430 -74.83 31.68 19.14
CA GLY A 430 -74.72 32.46 17.91
C GLY A 430 -73.41 33.22 17.78
N ALA A 431 -72.89 33.78 18.88
CA ALA A 431 -71.60 34.47 18.91
C ALA A 431 -70.42 33.49 18.75
N TYR A 432 -70.49 32.34 19.41
CA TYR A 432 -69.54 31.25 19.18
C TYR A 432 -69.57 30.78 17.72
N LEU A 433 -70.75 30.57 17.15
CA LEU A 433 -70.88 30.15 15.74
C LEU A 433 -70.29 31.21 14.80
N LEU A 434 -70.63 32.49 14.99
CA LEU A 434 -70.13 33.58 14.14
C LEU A 434 -68.61 33.75 14.23
N ALA A 435 -68.03 33.56 15.43
CA ALA A 435 -66.58 33.61 15.65
C ALA A 435 -65.85 32.43 14.99
N TRP A 436 -66.44 31.24 14.97
CA TRP A 436 -65.84 30.03 14.40
C TRP A 436 -66.14 29.82 12.91
N LEU A 437 -67.21 30.42 12.36
CA LEU A 437 -67.63 30.26 10.97
C LEU A 437 -66.54 30.61 9.93
N PRO A 438 -65.83 31.75 10.00
CA PRO A 438 -64.76 32.05 9.05
C PRO A 438 -63.60 31.04 9.14
N PHE A 439 -63.32 30.52 10.35
CA PHE A 439 -62.28 29.51 10.56
C PHE A 439 -62.66 28.17 9.92
N VAL A 440 -63.89 27.68 10.17
CA VAL A 440 -64.40 26.44 9.57
C VAL A 440 -64.41 26.55 8.05
N THR A 441 -64.76 27.71 7.50
CA THR A 441 -64.79 27.96 6.05
C THR A 441 -63.38 27.87 5.45
N ILE A 442 -62.37 28.47 6.09
CA ILE A 442 -60.97 28.38 5.65
C ILE A 442 -60.47 26.92 5.70
N VAL A 443 -60.77 26.19 6.77
CA VAL A 443 -60.36 24.78 6.92
C VAL A 443 -61.00 23.91 5.83
N VAL A 444 -62.29 24.07 5.56
CA VAL A 444 -63.00 23.33 4.51
C VAL A 444 -62.40 23.64 3.14
N VAL A 445 -62.14 24.92 2.83
CA VAL A 445 -61.50 25.32 1.57
C VAL A 445 -60.11 24.71 1.43
N ALA A 446 -59.30 24.73 2.50
CA ALA A 446 -57.96 24.13 2.50
C ALA A 446 -57.99 22.62 2.28
N ILE A 447 -58.93 21.89 2.90
CA ILE A 447 -59.10 20.44 2.70
C ILE A 447 -59.49 20.14 1.25
N VAL A 448 -60.44 20.88 0.69
CA VAL A 448 -60.90 20.72 -0.70
C VAL A 448 -59.76 21.01 -1.69
N LEU A 449 -58.95 22.05 -1.45
CA LEU A 449 -57.80 22.37 -2.29
C LEU A 449 -56.72 21.28 -2.22
N ARG A 450 -56.45 20.76 -1.01
CA ARG A 450 -55.48 19.68 -0.80
C ARG A 450 -55.91 18.38 -1.49
N GLN A 451 -57.19 18.02 -1.42
CA GLN A 451 -57.73 16.85 -2.13
C GLN A 451 -57.59 17.01 -3.64
N ARG A 452 -57.95 18.18 -4.20
CA ARG A 452 -57.80 18.45 -5.64
C ARG A 452 -56.36 18.41 -6.16
N ILE A 453 -55.37 18.80 -5.34
CA ILE A 453 -53.96 18.74 -5.72
C ILE A 453 -53.44 17.30 -5.64
N ARG A 454 -53.87 16.55 -4.61
CA ARG A 454 -53.51 15.14 -4.44
C ARG A 454 -54.07 14.25 -5.54
N ASP A 455 -55.26 14.55 -6.06
CA ASP A 455 -55.86 13.83 -7.18
C ASP A 455 -55.28 14.23 -8.55
N ARG A 456 -54.36 15.21 -8.60
CA ARG A 456 -53.74 15.73 -9.83
C ARG A 456 -52.26 15.36 -10.00
N VAL A 457 -51.68 14.58 -9.10
CA VAL A 457 -50.35 13.98 -9.33
C VAL A 457 -50.59 12.62 -10.00
N PRO A 458 -50.35 12.47 -11.31
CA PRO A 458 -50.40 11.17 -11.95
C PRO A 458 -49.18 10.37 -11.47
N ASP A 459 -49.37 9.09 -11.15
CA ASP A 459 -48.28 8.11 -11.01
C ASP A 459 -47.48 8.09 -12.31
N VAL A 460 -46.37 8.83 -12.33
CA VAL A 460 -45.31 8.71 -13.32
C VAL A 460 -44.06 8.37 -12.53
N TYR A 461 -43.44 7.24 -12.88
CA TYR A 461 -42.33 6.52 -12.22
C TYR A 461 -42.70 5.36 -11.28
N THR A 462 -43.51 4.42 -11.76
CA THR A 462 -43.12 3.00 -11.67
C THR A 462 -42.56 2.60 -13.02
N LEU A 463 -41.23 2.52 -13.13
CA LEU A 463 -40.57 1.78 -14.19
C LEU A 463 -40.95 0.30 -14.01
N ASP A 464 -41.84 -0.12 -14.89
CA ASP A 464 -42.00 -1.46 -15.42
C ASP A 464 -40.63 -2.03 -15.81
N ASP A 465 -40.14 -2.99 -15.04
CA ASP A 465 -39.23 -4.03 -15.53
C ASP A 465 -39.67 -5.34 -14.89
N GLY A 466 -40.36 -6.16 -15.69
CA GLY A 466 -40.46 -7.63 -15.63
C GLY A 466 -40.86 -8.29 -14.30
N ASP A 467 -42.10 -8.77 -14.20
CA ASP A 467 -42.35 -10.15 -14.61
C ASP A 467 -43.83 -10.56 -14.45
N GLU A 468 -44.32 -11.15 -15.54
CA GLU A 468 -45.55 -11.92 -15.65
C GLU A 468 -45.49 -13.21 -14.80
N VAL A 469 -46.57 -13.43 -14.04
CA VAL A 469 -47.36 -14.68 -14.08
C VAL A 469 -46.75 -15.94 -13.42
N LEU A 470 -47.17 -16.27 -12.18
CA LEU A 470 -48.03 -17.44 -11.88
C LEU A 470 -48.32 -17.66 -10.38
N ARG A 471 -49.63 -17.59 -10.07
CA ARG A 471 -50.44 -18.47 -9.20
C ARG A 471 -49.82 -19.12 -7.94
N THR A 472 -50.51 -18.82 -6.84
CA THR A 472 -50.75 -19.58 -5.61
C THR A 472 -50.75 -21.12 -5.73
N GLU A 473 -49.91 -21.78 -4.90
CA GLU A 473 -50.06 -22.97 -4.01
C GLU A 473 -50.96 -24.20 -4.38
N PRO A 474 -50.84 -25.41 -3.74
CA PRO A 474 -49.93 -25.91 -2.68
C PRO A 474 -49.37 -27.37 -2.84
N ALA A 475 -48.50 -27.76 -1.89
CA ALA A 475 -48.24 -29.09 -1.30
C ALA A 475 -47.72 -30.29 -2.14
N GLY A 476 -46.61 -30.90 -1.68
CA GLY A 476 -46.34 -32.34 -1.89
C GLY A 476 -44.87 -32.77 -2.06
N GLN A 477 -44.32 -33.36 -1.00
CA GLN A 477 -43.34 -34.47 -0.94
C GLN A 477 -42.10 -34.56 -1.87
N VAL A 478 -40.94 -34.68 -1.19
CA VAL A 478 -39.86 -35.70 -1.37
C VAL A 478 -39.15 -35.79 -2.73
N GLY A 479 -37.83 -35.54 -2.75
CA GLY A 479 -36.97 -36.06 -3.84
C GLY A 479 -35.59 -35.43 -3.99
N ARG A 480 -34.63 -35.98 -3.25
CA ARG A 480 -33.17 -36.04 -3.49
C ARG A 480 -32.74 -35.99 -4.98
N SER A 481 -31.77 -35.12 -5.34
CA SER A 481 -30.53 -35.39 -6.12
C SER A 481 -30.09 -34.24 -7.05
N ASP A 482 -28.80 -33.89 -6.95
CA ASP A 482 -27.87 -33.45 -8.01
C ASP A 482 -28.36 -32.57 -9.18
N ALA A 483 -27.76 -31.38 -9.33
CA ALA A 483 -26.69 -31.12 -10.33
C ALA A 483 -26.61 -29.65 -10.79
N ARG A 484 -25.34 -29.19 -10.89
CA ARG A 484 -24.74 -28.30 -11.91
C ARG A 484 -25.35 -26.90 -12.14
N TRP A 485 -24.61 -25.93 -11.62
CA TRP A 485 -24.53 -24.57 -12.18
C TRP A 485 -23.84 -24.60 -13.55
N ILE A 486 -24.56 -24.21 -14.61
CA ILE A 486 -23.97 -23.79 -15.89
C ILE A 486 -24.30 -22.30 -16.05
N VAL A 487 -23.27 -21.47 -15.92
CA VAL A 487 -23.32 -20.03 -16.19
C VAL A 487 -23.27 -19.84 -17.71
N GLN A 488 -24.36 -19.35 -18.31
CA GLN A 488 -24.38 -18.87 -19.70
C GLN A 488 -24.07 -17.37 -19.74
N LEU A 489 -22.88 -17.05 -20.24
CA LEU A 489 -22.50 -15.68 -20.64
C LEU A 489 -23.23 -15.29 -21.94
N PRO A 490 -23.73 -14.04 -22.09
CA PRO A 490 -24.30 -13.60 -23.34
C PRO A 490 -23.19 -13.26 -24.35
N ARG A 491 -23.21 -13.97 -25.49
CA ARG A 491 -22.49 -13.64 -26.72
C ARG A 491 -23.03 -12.33 -27.31
N ARG A 492 -22.17 -11.32 -27.50
CA ARG A 492 -22.38 -10.28 -28.52
C ARG A 492 -21.37 -10.45 -29.66
N ARG A 493 -21.90 -10.62 -30.87
CA ARG A 493 -21.18 -10.67 -32.14
C ARG A 493 -20.89 -9.25 -32.65
N ALA A 494 -19.62 -9.05 -32.97
CA ALA A 494 -18.99 -8.31 -34.08
C ALA A 494 -19.81 -7.36 -34.97
N GLY A 495 -19.19 -6.20 -35.24
CA GLY A 495 -19.07 -5.68 -36.60
C GLY A 495 -19.10 -4.16 -36.77
N ALA A 496 -17.95 -3.50 -36.76
CA ALA A 496 -17.63 -2.36 -37.64
C ALA A 496 -16.13 -2.04 -37.57
N LEU A 497 -15.52 -1.98 -38.76
CA LEU A 497 -14.10 -1.84 -39.02
C LEU A 497 -13.56 -0.45 -38.65
N TRP A 498 -12.34 -0.41 -38.11
CA TRP A 498 -11.45 0.75 -38.19
C TRP A 498 -10.08 0.26 -38.68
N GLN A 499 -9.68 0.68 -39.89
CA GLN A 499 -8.36 0.43 -40.46
C GLN A 499 -7.41 1.59 -40.11
N PRO A 500 -6.14 1.34 -39.75
CA PRO A 500 -5.14 2.38 -39.58
C PRO A 500 -4.50 2.77 -40.92
N ARG A 501 -4.30 4.07 -41.13
CA ARG A 501 -3.49 4.63 -42.23
C ARG A 501 -1.99 4.37 -41.99
N PRO A 502 -1.20 4.03 -43.02
CA PRO A 502 0.25 3.94 -42.90
C PRO A 502 0.91 5.33 -42.99
N HIS A 503 1.89 5.56 -42.10
CA HIS A 503 2.81 6.69 -42.15
C HIS A 503 3.72 6.54 -43.38
N ARG A 504 3.83 7.60 -44.18
CA ARG A 504 4.62 7.63 -45.42
C ARG A 504 6.01 8.16 -45.11
N ASP A 505 7.01 7.37 -45.44
CA ASP A 505 8.42 7.71 -45.43
C ASP A 505 8.75 8.90 -46.33
N GLN A 506 9.72 9.67 -45.85
CA GLN A 506 10.34 10.80 -46.50
C GLN A 506 11.71 10.34 -47.04
N GLU A 507 11.72 9.75 -48.24
CA GLU A 507 12.95 9.60 -49.03
C GLU A 507 12.97 10.65 -50.15
N ARG A 508 13.93 11.57 -50.07
CA ARG A 508 14.43 12.34 -51.23
C ARG A 508 15.81 11.81 -51.58
N HIS A 509 15.92 11.26 -52.78
CA HIS A 509 17.15 10.75 -53.38
C HIS A 509 18.22 11.82 -53.65
N HIS A 510 19.46 11.36 -53.50
CA HIS A 510 20.73 11.82 -54.07
C HIS A 510 20.66 12.40 -55.50
N ALA A 511 21.47 13.43 -55.77
CA ALA A 511 22.60 13.36 -56.73
C ALA A 511 23.21 14.75 -56.98
N VAL A 512 24.47 14.97 -56.56
CA VAL A 512 25.44 15.79 -57.32
C VAL A 512 26.79 15.08 -57.25
N ARG A 513 27.35 14.86 -58.44
CA ARG A 513 28.62 14.21 -58.76
C ARG A 513 29.63 15.31 -59.14
N ASN A 514 30.89 15.07 -58.81
CA ASN A 514 32.13 15.78 -59.15
C ASN A 514 32.16 16.68 -60.40
N GLY A 515 32.92 17.78 -60.28
CA GLY A 515 33.62 18.45 -61.39
C GLY A 515 33.98 19.91 -61.07
N GLY A 516 35.27 20.20 -60.80
CA GLY A 516 35.82 21.56 -60.63
C GLY A 516 36.81 21.66 -59.50
#